data_AF-A0A7C6DIZ7-F1
#
_entry.id   AF-A0A7C6DIZ7-F1
#
_cell.length_a   1.000
_cell.length_b   1.000
_cell.length_c   1.000
_cell.angle_alpha   90.00
_cell.angle_beta   90.00
_cell.angle_gamma   90.00
#
_symmetry.space_group_name_H-M   'P 1'
#
loop_
_entity.id
_entity.type
_entity.pdbx_description
1 polymer ?
#
loop_
_entity_poly.entity_id
_entity_poly.type
_entity_poly.pdbx_seq_one_letter_code
_entity_poly.pdbx_strand_id
1 'polypeptide(L)' 'MKLSSVTAFFPCYNDAGTIPTMILRALQTLPQITDDYEVIVINDGSRDVFLLDLARPL' A
#
# COMPACT_ATOMS: atom_id res chain seq x y z
N MET A 1 -10.27 -22.72 0.49
CA MET A 1 -11.19 -21.82 -0.24
C MET A 1 -10.53 -20.45 -0.23
N LYS A 2 -10.30 -19.83 -1.39
CA LYS A 2 -9.77 -18.45 -1.46
C LYS A 2 -10.93 -17.46 -1.28
N LEU A 3 -10.64 -16.27 -0.75
CA LEU A 3 -11.61 -15.17 -0.69
C LEU A 3 -11.93 -14.66 -2.10
N SER A 4 -13.08 -14.00 -2.27
CA SER A 4 -13.48 -13.45 -3.57
C SER A 4 -12.65 -12.23 -3.97
N SER A 5 -12.39 -11.31 -3.04
CA SER A 5 -11.53 -10.14 -3.25
C SER A 5 -11.07 -9.53 -1.92
N VAL A 6 -9.95 -8.79 -1.93
CA VAL A 6 -9.45 -8.06 -0.75
C VAL A 6 -8.86 -6.70 -1.15
N THR A 7 -9.31 -5.63 -0.50
CA THR A 7 -8.71 -4.29 -0.58
C THR A 7 -7.95 -4.00 0.70
N ALA A 8 -6.64 -3.74 0.60
CA ALA A 8 -5.83 -3.27 1.72
C ALA A 8 -5.58 -1.76 1.61
N PHE A 9 -6.00 -1.02 2.63
CA PHE A 9 -5.95 0.44 2.64
C PHE A 9 -4.99 0.95 3.73
N PHE A 10 -4.04 1.81 3.33
CA PHE A 10 -3.03 2.38 4.22
C PHE A 10 -3.05 3.92 4.16
N PRO A 11 -3.61 4.61 5.17
CA PRO A 11 -3.33 6.03 5.34
C PRO A 11 -1.88 6.20 5.81
N CYS A 12 -1.16 7.13 5.20
CA CYS A 12 0.26 7.37 5.45
C CYS A 12 0.47 8.84 5.86
N TYR A 13 0.93 9.03 7.10
CA TYR A 13 1.31 10.32 7.66
C TYR A 13 2.73 10.28 8.22
N ASN A 14 3.68 10.93 7.57
CA ASN A 14 5.08 11.02 8.00
C ASN A 14 5.76 9.66 8.28
N ASP A 15 5.50 8.66 7.44
CA ASP A 15 5.94 7.27 7.65
C ASP A 15 6.89 6.75 6.56
N ALA A 16 7.79 7.62 6.06
CA ALA A 16 8.65 7.26 4.92
C ALA A 16 9.58 6.09 5.22
N GLY A 17 9.91 5.93 6.50
CA GLY A 17 10.81 4.88 6.98
C GLY A 17 10.19 3.49 7.00
N THR A 18 8.86 3.36 7.14
CA THR A 18 8.23 2.04 7.35
C THR A 18 7.15 1.68 6.35
N ILE A 19 6.47 2.68 5.75
CA ILE A 19 5.39 2.43 4.78
C ILE A 19 5.80 1.53 3.60
N PRO A 20 7.02 1.62 3.01
CA PRO A 20 7.39 0.74 1.89
C PRO A 20 7.47 -0.73 2.31
N THR A 21 7.94 -1.00 3.53
CA THR A 21 8.00 -2.37 4.07
C THR A 21 6.61 -2.93 4.32
N MET A 22 5.67 -2.10 4.79
CA MET A 22 4.28 -2.50 4.99
C MET A 22 3.60 -2.88 3.66
N ILE A 23 3.75 -2.03 2.64
CA ILE A 23 3.24 -2.28 1.29
C ILE A 23 3.82 -3.58 0.72
N LEU A 24 5.14 -3.77 0.82
CA LEU A 24 5.80 -4.98 0.33
C LEU A 24 5.23 -6.25 1.00
N ARG A 25 5.02 -6.21 2.32
CA ARG A 25 4.42 -7.33 3.05
C ARG A 25 2.99 -7.61 2.61
N ALA A 26 2.18 -6.58 2.37
CA ALA A 26 0.82 -6.74 1.84
C ALA A 26 0.84 -7.42 0.47
N LEU A 27 1.70 -6.94 -0.45
CA LEU A 27 1.86 -7.51 -1.79
C LEU A 27 2.37 -8.96 -1.78
N GLN A 28 3.13 -9.36 -0.76
CA GLN A 28 3.57 -10.76 -0.58
C GLN A 28 2.48 -11.67 0.02
N THR A 29 1.55 -11.09 0.79
CA THR A 29 0.57 -11.85 1.57
C THR A 29 -0.77 -12.00 0.84
N LEU A 30 -1.28 -10.94 0.23
CA LEU A 30 -2.59 -10.94 -0.43
C LEU A 30 -2.76 -12.02 -1.53
N PRO A 31 -1.76 -12.29 -2.40
CA PRO A 31 -1.85 -13.36 -3.40
C PRO A 31 -2.05 -14.77 -2.81
N GLN A 32 -1.72 -14.96 -1.52
CA GLN A 32 -1.89 -16.25 -0.85
C GLN A 32 -3.35 -16.53 -0.47
N ILE A 33 -4.19 -15.50 -0.38
CA ILE A 33 -5.57 -15.59 0.12
C ILE A 33 -6.65 -15.27 -0.93
N THR A 34 -6.32 -14.46 -1.94
CA THR A 34 -7.20 -14.11 -3.07
C THR A 34 -6.36 -13.83 -4.32
N ASP A 35 -6.94 -14.09 -5.50
CA ASP A 35 -6.34 -13.70 -6.79
C ASP A 35 -6.78 -12.29 -7.23
N ASP A 36 -7.84 -11.75 -6.62
CA ASP A 36 -8.33 -10.38 -6.82
C ASP A 36 -8.01 -9.53 -5.57
N TYR A 37 -7.02 -8.65 -5.68
CA TYR A 37 -6.64 -7.74 -4.60
C TYR A 37 -6.12 -6.41 -5.11
N GLU A 38 -6.24 -5.39 -4.27
CA GLU A 38 -5.64 -4.08 -4.47
C GLU A 38 -5.01 -3.56 -3.17
N VAL A 39 -3.97 -2.74 -3.33
CA VAL A 39 -3.33 -2.00 -2.24
C VAL A 39 -3.45 -0.53 -2.54
N ILE A 40 -4.15 0.19 -1.67
CA ILE A 40 -4.36 1.65 -1.79
C ILE A 40 -3.58 2.33 -0.67
N VAL A 41 -2.69 3.23 -1.05
CA VAL A 41 -1.91 4.05 -0.12
C VAL A 41 -2.36 5.49 -0.29
N ILE A 42 -2.79 6.13 0.80
CA ILE A 42 -3.27 7.51 0.79
C ILE A 42 -2.27 8.37 1.54
N ASN A 43 -1.82 9.45 0.91
CA ASN A 43 -1.10 10.51 1.60
C ASN A 43 -2.11 11.26 2.50
N ASP A 44 -1.97 11.09 3.81
CA ASP A 44 -2.84 11.67 4.86
C ASP A 44 -2.29 13.01 5.37
N GLY A 45 -1.80 13.85 4.46
CA GLY A 45 -1.22 15.16 4.79
C GLY A 45 0.25 15.11 5.23
N SER A 46 0.99 14.11 4.78
CA SER A 46 2.43 13.94 5.01
C SER A 46 3.24 15.14 4.49
N ARG A 47 4.34 15.43 5.18
CA ARG A 47 5.30 16.47 4.79
C ARG A 47 6.65 15.92 4.35
N ASP A 48 6.92 14.67 4.68
CA ASP A 48 8.04 13.92 4.14
C ASP A 48 7.72 13.42 2.73
N VAL A 49 8.78 13.08 1.99
CA VAL A 49 8.69 12.63 0.60
C VAL A 49 8.75 11.11 0.58
N PHE A 50 7.73 10.46 0.01
CA PHE A 50 7.77 9.02 -0.25
C PHE A 50 8.08 8.76 -1.72
N LEU A 51 8.68 7.60 -1.99
CA LEU A 51 8.95 7.15 -3.36
C LEU A 51 7.67 7.08 -4.23
N LEU A 52 6.51 6.88 -3.60
CA LEU A 52 5.20 6.85 -4.27
C LEU A 52 4.78 8.25 -4.78
N ASP A 53 5.17 9.32 -4.09
CA ASP A 53 4.89 10.70 -4.56
C ASP A 53 5.69 11.04 -5.82
N LEU A 54 6.85 10.39 -6.03
CA LEU A 54 7.64 10.50 -7.25
C LEU A 54 7.08 9.67 -8.42
N ALA A 55 6.22 8.69 -8.12
CA ALA A 55 5.62 7.78 -9.10
C ALA A 55 4.29 8.29 -9.69
N ARG A 56 3.75 9.42 -9.20
CA ARG A 56 2.68 10.16 -9.91
C ARG A 56 3.32 11.18 -10.84
N PRO A 57 3.44 10.91 -12.16
CA PRO A 57 3.60 12.01 -13.10
C PRO A 57 2.35 12.90 -13.02
N LEU A 58 2.59 14.21 -13.04
CA LEU A 58 1.55 15.25 -13.16
C LEU A 58 0.61 14.96 -14.33
#